data_AF-A0A2V7HHB6-F1
#
_entry.id   AF-A0A2V7HHB6-F1
#
_cell.length_a   1.000
_cell.length_b   1.000
_cell.length_c   1.000
_cell.angle_alpha   90.00
_cell.angle_beta   90.00
_cell.angle_gamma   90.00
#
_symmetry.space_group_name_H-M   'P 1'
#
loop_
_entity.id
_entity.type
_entity.pdbx_description
1 polymer ?
#
loop_
_entity_poly.entity_id
_entity_poly.type
_entity_poly.pdbx_seq_one_letter_code
_entity_poly.pdbx_strand_id
1 'polypeptide(L)' 'MISSMTGFGAADGTVGDAPASVEIRTVNHRFFSPNLKLPSAFARWEGEIRELLRQKIARGHVTLT' A
#
# COMPACT_ATOMS: atom_id res chain seq x y z
N MET A 1 11.24 3.12 -19.66
CA MET A 1 11.58 1.82 -19.02
C MET A 1 10.27 1.12 -18.71
N ILE A 2 9.96 0.04 -19.43
CA ILE A 2 8.65 -0.61 -19.39
C ILE A 2 8.61 -1.50 -18.16
N SER A 3 8.11 -0.99 -17.03
CA SER A 3 7.80 -1.83 -15.88
C SER A 3 6.30 -1.99 -15.83
N SER A 4 5.85 -3.22 -16.06
CA SER A 4 4.45 -3.66 -16.15
C SER A 4 3.66 -3.19 -14.91
N MET A 5 3.03 -2.02 -15.01
CA MET A 5 2.20 -1.42 -13.95
C MET A 5 0.88 -2.16 -13.95
N THR A 6 0.58 -2.87 -12.85
CA THR A 6 -0.60 -3.74 -12.76
C THR A 6 -1.74 -3.10 -11.96
N GLY A 7 -1.52 -1.93 -11.36
CA GLY A 7 -2.58 -1.17 -10.69
C GLY A 7 -2.03 0.02 -9.90
N PHE A 8 -2.77 1.11 -9.92
CA PHE A 8 -2.56 2.32 -9.12
C PHE A 8 -3.87 2.65 -8.41
N GLY A 9 -3.81 3.01 -7.15
CA GLY A 9 -4.92 3.56 -6.40
C GLY A 9 -4.43 4.66 -5.48
N ALA A 10 -5.17 5.76 -5.42
CA ALA A 10 -4.92 6.84 -4.48
C ALA A 10 -6.24 7.21 -3.80
N ALA A 11 -6.15 7.58 -2.53
CA ALA A 11 -7.27 8.09 -1.76
C ALA A 11 -6.75 9.22 -0.87
N ASP A 12 -7.46 10.34 -0.88
CA ASP A 12 -7.26 11.45 0.02
C ASP A 12 -8.51 11.66 0.86
N GLY A 13 -8.33 12.17 2.08
CA GLY A 13 -9.42 12.41 3.01
C GLY A 13 -8.95 13.10 4.28
N THR A 14 -9.87 13.29 5.22
CA THR A 14 -9.58 13.90 6.51
C THR A 14 -9.85 12.88 7.60
N VAL A 15 -8.85 12.64 8.46
CA VAL A 15 -8.97 11.77 9.63
C VAL A 15 -8.98 12.66 10.87
N GLY A 16 -10.16 12.88 11.44
CA GLY A 16 -10.35 13.91 12.47
C GLY A 16 -10.18 15.30 11.86
N ASP A 17 -9.19 16.06 12.35
CA ASP A 17 -8.86 17.41 11.86
C ASP A 17 -7.63 17.42 10.92
N ALA A 18 -7.00 16.25 10.71
CA ALA A 18 -5.78 16.14 9.90
C ALA A 18 -6.08 15.59 8.50
N PRO A 19 -5.54 16.22 7.44
CA PRO A 19 -5.58 15.63 6.10
C PRO A 19 -4.68 14.39 6.05
N ALA A 20 -5.18 13.34 5.42
CA ALA A 20 -4.48 12.09 5.18
C ALA A 20 -4.60 11.74 3.69
N SER A 21 -3.52 11.22 3.15
CA SER A 21 -3.47 10.70 1.79
C SER A 21 -2.80 9.35 1.82
N VAL A 22 -3.32 8.42 1.03
CA VAL A 22 -2.81 7.06 0.90
C VAL A 22 -2.68 6.75 -0.57
N GLU A 23 -1.52 6.26 -0.96
CA GLU A 23 -1.24 5.85 -2.33
C GLU A 23 -0.75 4.40 -2.36
N ILE A 24 -1.36 3.60 -3.23
CA ILE A 24 -1.04 2.20 -3.46
C ILE A 24 -0.61 2.02 -4.90
N ARG A 25 0.62 1.55 -5.08
CA ARG A 25 1.19 1.21 -6.39
C ARG A 25 1.52 -0.26 -6.45
N THR A 26 1.14 -0.91 -7.53
CA THR A 26 1.46 -2.33 -7.75
C THR A 26 2.19 -2.54 -9.06
N VAL A 27 3.23 -3.36 -9.00
CA VAL A 27 3.96 -3.81 -10.18
C VAL A 27 3.88 -5.33 -10.29
N ASN A 28 3.95 -5.81 -11.54
CA ASN A 28 3.84 -7.23 -11.82
C ASN A 28 5.01 -7.98 -11.18
N HIS A 29 4.72 -8.78 -10.16
CA HIS A 29 5.70 -9.58 -9.44
C HIS A 29 5.10 -10.96 -9.16
N ARG A 30 5.92 -12.00 -9.25
CA ARG A 30 5.48 -13.40 -9.10
C ARG A 30 4.88 -13.68 -7.72
N PHE A 31 5.39 -13.01 -6.70
CA PHE A 31 4.98 -13.20 -5.30
C PHE A 31 4.39 -11.92 -4.72
N PHE A 32 3.50 -12.05 -3.74
CA PHE A 32 3.01 -10.93 -2.96
C PHE A 32 4.15 -10.36 -2.10
N SER A 33 4.52 -9.11 -2.37
CA SER A 33 5.58 -8.41 -1.65
C SER A 33 5.07 -7.03 -1.25
N PRO A 34 4.56 -6.85 -0.01
CA PRO A 34 4.14 -5.56 0.49
C PRO A 34 5.33 -4.74 0.98
N ASN A 35 5.40 -3.48 0.57
CA ASN A 35 6.36 -2.48 1.00
C ASN A 35 5.60 -1.28 1.55
N LEU A 36 5.46 -1.23 2.88
CA LEU A 36 4.68 -0.22 3.59
C LEU A 36 5.62 0.90 4.03
N LYS A 37 5.46 2.11 3.49
CA LYS A 37 6.21 3.31 3.90
C LYS A 37 5.36 4.16 4.83
N LEU A 38 5.07 3.62 6.01
CA LEU A 38 4.24 4.31 7.00
C LEU A 38 5.10 5.26 7.86
N PRO A 39 4.60 6.48 8.19
CA PRO A 39 5.17 7.30 9.24
C PRO A 39 5.28 6.55 10.57
N SER A 40 6.27 6.89 11.40
CA SER A 40 6.54 6.20 12.67
C SER A 40 5.33 6.14 13.62
N ALA A 41 4.45 7.14 13.56
CA ALA A 41 3.20 7.18 14.33
C ALA A 41 2.23 6.03 13.97
N PHE A 42 2.35 5.46 12.77
CA PHE A 42 1.49 4.41 12.24
C PHE A 42 2.16 3.04 12.17
N ALA A 43 3.42 2.92 12.60
CA ALA A 43 4.18 1.66 12.57
C ALA A 43 3.47 0.51 13.31
N ARG A 44 2.72 0.80 14.38
CA ARG A 44 1.93 -0.20 15.12
C ARG A 44 0.86 -0.89 14.26
N TRP A 45 0.38 -0.25 13.20
CA TRP A 45 -0.64 -0.79 12.30
C TRP A 45 -0.05 -1.48 11.07
N GLU A 46 1.27 -1.46 10.92
CA GLU A 46 1.95 -2.08 9.78
C GLU A 46 1.59 -3.56 9.61
N GLY A 47 1.53 -4.30 10.73
CA GLY A 47 1.15 -5.72 10.73
C GLY A 47 -0.29 -5.96 10.28
N GLU A 48 -1.24 -5.17 10.77
CA GLU A 48 -2.65 -5.29 10.38
C GLU A 48 -2.86 -4.91 8.91
N ILE A 49 -2.24 -3.81 8.45
CA ILE A 49 -2.29 -3.37 7.06
C ILE A 49 -1.69 -4.44 6.13
N ARG A 50 -0.58 -5.07 6.54
CA ARG A 50 0.05 -6.14 5.77
C ARG A 50 -0.87 -7.34 5.60
N GLU A 51 -1.53 -7.80 6.65
CA GLU A 51 -2.47 -8.93 6.54
C GLU A 51 -3.71 -8.57 5.71
N LEU A 52 -4.24 -7.35 5.84
CA LEU A 52 -5.32 -6.86 4.98
C LEU A 52 -4.94 -6.86 3.50
N LEU A 53 -3.75 -6.36 3.17
CA LEU A 53 -3.24 -6.37 1.78
C LEU A 53 -3.06 -7.79 1.28
N ARG A 54 -2.56 -8.70 2.12
CA ARG A 54 -2.37 -10.12 1.76
C ARG A 54 -3.70 -10.82 1.45
N GLN A 55 -4.77 -10.47 2.15
CA GLN A 55 -6.10 -11.02 1.87
C GLN A 55 -6.71 -10.50 0.56
N LYS A 56 -6.36 -9.26 0.15
CA LYS A 56 -6.92 -8.62 -1.05
C LYS A 56 -6.07 -8.80 -2.31
N ILE A 57 -4.76 -9.00 -2.16
CA ILE A 57 -3.80 -9.02 -3.26
C ILE A 57 -3.09 -10.37 -3.29
N ALA A 58 -3.40 -11.20 -4.30
CA ALA A 58 -2.83 -12.54 -4.42
C ALA A 58 -1.36 -12.55 -4.91
N ARG A 59 -0.96 -11.58 -5.73
CA ARG A 59 0.38 -11.46 -6.32
C ARG A 59 0.70 -10.01 -6.68
N GLY A 60 1.98 -9.68 -6.76
CA GLY A 60 2.45 -8.35 -7.10
C GLY A 60 3.27 -7.71 -5.98
N HIS A 61 4.15 -6.80 -6.37
CA HIS A 61 4.88 -5.98 -5.43
C HIS A 61 4.06 -4.71 -5.17
N VAL A 62 3.59 -4.57 -3.94
CA VAL A 62 2.66 -3.51 -3.51
C VAL A 62 3.46 -2.50 -2.72
N THR A 63 3.45 -1.25 -3.13
CA THR A 63 4.03 -0.14 -2.37
C THR A 63 2.91 0.74 -1.86
N LEU A 64 2.85 0.94 -0.55
CA LEU A 64 1.90 1.84 0.10
C LEU A 64 2.69 3.02 0.69
N THR A 65 2.25 4.24 0.37
CA THR A 65 2.86 5.50 0.84
C THR A 65 1.78 6.41 1.41
#